data_AF-A0A832C588-F1
#
_entry.id   AF-A0A832C588-F1
#
_cell.length_a   1.000
_cell.length_b   1.000
_cell.length_c   1.000
_cell.angle_alpha   90.00
_cell.angle_beta   90.00
_cell.angle_gamma   90.00
#
_symmetry.space_group_name_H-M   'P 1'
#
loop_
_entity.id
_entity.type
_entity.pdbx_description
1 polymer ?
#
loop_
_entity_poly.entity_id
_entity_poly.type
_entity_poly.pdbx_seq_one_letter_code
_entity_poly.pdbx_strand_id
1 'polypeptide(L)'
;MQSSAIWHNVPRLWPHRRAFLCCCLLLAGCRHVAVPCGYRPARGGPLDVQAHSAMTAVSSVPPPAEEVVPPRLRLPSQNLPGLSEQDELEAPPAEVRPDVFTLPPQLPGSGRPMIPPLDVEDAPPQERAARVEAAYPHPPPLPPKEDLPGHADSAQPLSLTELQSIAAENSPLLRQARADVRAAYGPVVQAGLYPNPVLGWQADQWQPGSGPTNNSGQQGAFISQLLVLPAKLTLAQAVAGFDYVNALVALRRAEVEVATQVRDAYFALLVARQSVEINRLLARSLDEVYRLQLLQVAAGEAAPYEPLQLYAQTLQARNALLRAENAYRAAWQQLAAALGLPELAPAPLAGTAEAVPPVFDLSQLQSRVLSQHTEVLAARNTLEQARVHLRLQQLTPLPDLETYFNVGHDNSNGNDQFQLQLGLPVPVFNRNQGNIRQAQGRVVRAAAHVRTVENALLAQLAEAYARYRSNLEVAAHYREEILPSLNQA
;
A
#
# COMPACT_ATOMS: atom_id res chain seq x y z
N MET A 1 -52.98 -1.54 -5.54
CA MET A 1 -52.22 -1.53 -6.82
C MET A 1 -50.97 -2.36 -6.56
N GLN A 2 -51.04 -3.70 -6.64
CA GLN A 2 -50.67 -4.54 -7.81
C GLN A 2 -49.31 -4.10 -8.41
N SER A 3 -48.26 -4.90 -8.52
CA SER A 3 -48.20 -6.36 -8.64
C SER A 3 -46.79 -6.88 -8.32
N SER A 4 -46.74 -8.01 -7.62
CA SER A 4 -45.62 -8.96 -7.50
C SER A 4 -45.50 -9.83 -8.75
N ALA A 5 -44.29 -10.18 -9.22
CA ALA A 5 -44.00 -11.51 -9.81
C ALA A 5 -42.59 -11.68 -10.42
N ILE A 6 -41.89 -12.70 -9.92
CA ILE A 6 -41.31 -13.83 -10.67
C ILE A 6 -40.09 -13.57 -11.57
N TRP A 7 -38.90 -13.85 -11.02
CA TRP A 7 -37.71 -14.29 -11.78
C TRP A 7 -37.69 -15.83 -11.85
N HIS A 8 -38.14 -16.39 -12.97
CA HIS A 8 -37.92 -17.79 -13.37
C HIS A 8 -37.81 -17.83 -14.91
N ASN A 9 -36.58 -17.95 -15.44
CA ASN A 9 -36.27 -18.72 -16.66
C ASN A 9 -34.80 -18.53 -17.09
N VAL A 10 -33.98 -19.55 -16.87
CA VAL A 10 -32.79 -19.80 -17.70
C VAL A 10 -32.84 -21.29 -18.08
N PRO A 11 -32.82 -21.65 -19.38
CA PRO A 11 -33.05 -23.02 -19.80
C PRO A 11 -31.82 -23.89 -19.59
N ARG A 12 -32.05 -25.06 -18.97
CA ARG A 12 -31.21 -26.24 -19.06
C ARG A 12 -31.24 -26.76 -20.50
N LEU A 13 -30.09 -26.85 -21.16
CA LEU A 13 -29.88 -27.68 -22.34
C LEU A 13 -28.79 -28.69 -22.01
N TRP A 14 -29.21 -29.94 -21.80
CA TRP A 14 -28.58 -31.22 -22.13
C TRP A 14 -29.52 -32.31 -21.59
N PRO A 15 -29.95 -33.26 -22.44
CA PRO A 15 -29.42 -34.61 -22.22
C PRO A 15 -29.30 -35.50 -23.47
N HIS A 16 -28.47 -36.55 -23.28
CA HIS A 16 -28.46 -37.85 -23.97
C HIS A 16 -27.94 -37.89 -25.42
N ARG A 17 -27.16 -38.88 -25.88
CA ARG A 17 -26.69 -40.17 -25.36
C ARG A 17 -25.70 -40.75 -26.41
N ARG A 18 -24.71 -41.53 -25.92
CA ARG A 18 -24.14 -42.78 -26.53
C ARG A 18 -23.55 -42.68 -27.95
N ALA A 19 -22.59 -43.47 -28.40
CA ALA A 19 -21.63 -44.43 -27.86
C ALA A 19 -20.87 -44.88 -29.11
N PHE A 20 -19.54 -44.86 -29.14
CA PHE A 20 -18.78 -45.74 -30.04
C PHE A 20 -17.47 -46.17 -29.37
N LEU A 21 -17.50 -47.44 -28.94
CA LEU A 21 -16.43 -48.44 -28.94
C LEU A 21 -15.47 -48.28 -30.15
N CYS A 22 -14.22 -48.72 -30.20
CA CYS A 22 -13.33 -49.54 -29.36
C CYS A 22 -11.96 -49.56 -30.10
N CYS A 23 -10.97 -50.17 -29.45
CA CYS A 23 -9.76 -50.77 -30.04
C CYS A 23 -8.55 -49.85 -30.31
N CYS A 24 -7.60 -49.87 -29.37
CA CYS A 24 -6.36 -50.63 -29.58
C CYS A 24 -5.59 -50.77 -28.25
N LEU A 25 -5.44 -52.03 -27.83
CA LEU A 25 -4.65 -52.49 -26.70
C LEU A 25 -3.17 -52.67 -27.10
N LEU A 26 -2.29 -52.38 -26.12
CA LEU A 26 -1.05 -53.08 -25.77
C LEU A 26 0.03 -53.31 -26.83
N LEU A 27 1.27 -52.91 -26.50
CA LEU A 27 2.40 -53.85 -26.28
C LEU A 27 3.68 -53.12 -25.81
N ALA A 28 4.29 -53.70 -24.76
CA ALA A 28 5.73 -53.80 -24.43
C ALA A 28 6.59 -52.50 -24.38
N GLY A 29 7.44 -52.26 -23.38
CA GLY A 29 8.21 -53.19 -22.56
C GLY A 29 9.71 -52.97 -22.79
N CYS A 30 10.41 -52.49 -21.76
CA CYS A 30 11.86 -52.57 -21.50
C CYS A 30 12.86 -52.05 -22.57
N ARG A 31 13.72 -51.10 -22.18
CA ARG A 31 15.15 -51.38 -21.91
C ARG A 31 15.90 -50.17 -21.35
N HIS A 32 16.62 -50.44 -20.26
CA HIS A 32 17.75 -49.68 -19.76
C HIS A 32 18.73 -49.28 -20.86
N VAL A 33 19.17 -48.02 -20.84
CA VAL A 33 20.56 -47.65 -21.16
C VAL A 33 20.98 -46.57 -20.16
N ALA A 34 21.79 -46.98 -19.18
CA ALA A 34 22.63 -46.08 -18.41
C ALA A 34 23.86 -45.75 -19.25
N VAL A 35 24.19 -44.47 -19.38
CA VAL A 35 25.47 -44.00 -19.90
C VAL A 35 26.17 -43.24 -18.78
N PRO A 36 27.36 -43.69 -18.33
CA PRO A 36 28.18 -42.97 -17.36
C PRO A 36 29.28 -42.19 -18.10
N CYS A 37 29.32 -40.87 -17.91
CA CYS A 37 30.49 -40.04 -18.13
C CYS A 37 30.48 -39.02 -16.98
N GLY A 38 31.35 -39.06 -15.97
CA GLY A 38 32.78 -39.32 -16.04
C GLY A 38 33.53 -38.00 -16.05
N TYR A 39 33.38 -37.17 -15.01
CA TYR A 39 34.22 -35.99 -14.80
C TYR A 39 34.99 -36.17 -13.48
N ARG A 40 36.27 -36.54 -13.61
CA ARG A 40 37.25 -36.54 -12.53
C ARG A 40 37.74 -35.09 -12.31
N PRO A 41 37.83 -34.61 -11.07
CA PRO A 41 38.54 -33.38 -10.75
C PRO A 41 40.05 -33.66 -10.69
N ALA A 42 40.86 -32.75 -11.24
CA ALA A 42 42.30 -32.77 -11.09
C ALA A 42 42.69 -32.33 -9.65
N ARG A 43 43.60 -33.10 -9.04
CA ARG A 43 44.29 -32.81 -7.78
C ARG A 43 45.70 -32.29 -8.06
N GLY A 44 46.17 -31.39 -7.19
CA GLY A 44 47.54 -30.88 -7.01
C GLY A 44 47.51 -29.34 -7.00
N GLY A 45 47.51 -28.59 -5.90
CA GLY A 45 48.16 -28.71 -4.59
C GLY A 45 49.47 -27.91 -4.56
N PRO A 46 49.97 -27.37 -3.44
CA PRO A 46 49.33 -26.69 -2.31
C PRO A 46 49.72 -25.18 -2.25
N LEU A 47 48.95 -24.34 -1.56
CA LEU A 47 49.47 -23.07 -1.03
C LEU A 47 48.99 -22.93 0.42
N ASP A 48 49.97 -22.85 1.31
CA ASP A 48 49.88 -22.62 2.75
C ASP A 48 48.94 -21.44 3.08
N VAL A 49 47.91 -21.67 3.90
CA VAL A 49 47.91 -21.45 5.36
C VAL A 49 48.35 -20.04 5.74
N GLN A 50 47.38 -19.14 5.91
CA GLN A 50 47.29 -18.27 7.08
C GLN A 50 45.81 -18.08 7.42
N ALA A 51 45.39 -18.76 8.49
CA ALA A 51 44.09 -18.58 9.12
C ALA A 51 44.11 -17.29 9.94
N HIS A 52 43.15 -16.40 9.73
CA HIS A 52 42.69 -15.46 10.76
C HIS A 52 41.17 -15.52 10.80
N SER A 53 40.68 -16.12 11.88
CA SER A 53 39.29 -16.15 12.32
C SER A 53 38.85 -14.76 12.75
N ALA A 54 37.66 -14.33 12.33
CA ALA A 54 36.94 -13.24 12.99
C ALA A 54 35.42 -13.40 12.78
N MET A 55 34.81 -14.22 13.62
CA MET A 55 33.42 -14.05 14.05
C MET A 55 33.47 -13.75 15.55
N THR A 56 33.28 -12.49 15.96
CA THR A 56 32.67 -12.18 17.27
C THR A 56 32.30 -10.70 17.40
N ALA A 57 31.11 -10.46 17.94
CA ALA A 57 30.73 -9.37 18.82
C ALA A 57 30.88 -7.91 18.34
N VAL A 58 29.76 -7.34 17.86
CA VAL A 58 29.48 -5.91 18.07
C VAL A 58 28.84 -5.78 19.46
N SER A 59 29.70 -5.67 20.48
CA SER A 59 29.36 -5.14 21.81
C SER A 59 30.68 -4.80 22.51
N SER A 60 31.01 -3.52 22.50
CA SER A 60 31.98 -2.96 23.45
C SER A 60 31.55 -1.55 23.78
N VAL A 61 30.84 -1.45 24.90
CA VAL A 61 30.76 -0.25 25.72
C VAL A 61 32.21 0.23 25.98
N PRO A 62 32.56 1.49 25.70
CA PRO A 62 33.89 2.01 26.05
C PRO A 62 34.03 2.07 27.58
N PRO A 63 35.24 1.88 28.13
CA PRO A 63 35.45 2.05 29.57
C PRO A 63 35.15 3.49 29.99
N PRO A 64 34.78 3.74 31.26
CA PRO A 64 34.59 5.10 31.75
C PRO A 64 35.90 5.86 31.58
N ALA A 65 35.83 7.03 30.92
CA ALA A 65 36.92 7.97 30.90
C ALA A 65 37.26 8.33 32.35
N GLU A 66 38.55 8.27 32.70
CA GLU A 66 39.06 8.87 33.93
C GLU A 66 38.52 10.29 34.06
N GLU A 67 37.93 10.57 35.22
CA GLU A 67 37.43 11.87 35.60
C GLU A 67 38.62 12.83 35.73
N VAL A 68 38.97 13.50 34.64
CA VAL A 68 39.92 14.62 34.67
C VAL A 68 39.24 15.77 35.39
N VAL A 69 39.43 15.82 36.70
CA VAL A 69 39.07 16.99 37.51
C VAL A 69 39.85 18.19 36.95
N PRO A 70 39.18 19.23 36.40
CA PRO A 70 39.89 20.39 35.92
C PRO A 70 40.62 21.06 37.10
N PRO A 71 41.86 21.56 36.90
CA PRO A 71 42.58 22.22 37.97
C PRO A 71 41.78 23.41 38.48
N ARG A 72 41.66 23.53 39.81
CA ARG A 72 41.06 24.71 40.45
C ARG A 72 41.74 25.98 39.89
N LEU A 73 40.96 26.81 39.22
CA LEU A 73 41.36 28.16 38.86
C LEU A 73 41.74 28.93 40.14
N ARG A 74 43.04 29.05 40.40
CA ARG A 74 43.55 30.03 41.37
C ARG A 74 43.59 31.37 40.67
N LEU A 75 42.67 32.26 41.06
CA LEU A 75 42.77 33.66 40.68
C LEU A 75 44.10 34.22 41.22
N PRO A 76 44.91 34.91 40.40
CA PRO A 76 46.15 35.50 40.87
C PRO A 76 45.84 36.60 41.89
N SER A 77 46.47 36.51 43.06
CA SER A 77 46.47 37.60 44.04
C SER A 77 47.28 38.76 43.47
N GLN A 78 46.61 39.75 42.89
CA GLN A 78 47.24 40.99 42.49
C GLN A 78 47.55 41.80 43.74
N ASN A 79 48.81 41.77 44.17
CA ASN A 79 49.40 42.86 44.94
C ASN A 79 49.74 43.98 43.97
N LEU A 80 48.93 45.04 43.94
CA LEU A 80 49.27 46.31 43.29
C LEU A 80 50.05 47.18 44.29
N PRO A 81 51.28 47.62 43.96
CA PRO A 81 52.01 48.56 44.80
C PRO A 81 51.69 50.01 44.42
N GLY A 82 51.36 50.82 45.43
CA GLY A 82 51.57 52.26 45.45
C GLY A 82 50.57 53.11 44.67
N LEU A 83 49.46 53.47 45.32
CA LEU A 83 48.77 54.74 45.07
C LEU A 83 48.43 55.36 46.42
N SER A 84 48.98 56.55 46.64
CA SER A 84 48.82 57.43 47.79
C SER A 84 47.37 57.80 48.04
N GLU A 85 47.01 57.95 49.32
CA GLU A 85 45.82 58.65 49.80
C GLU A 85 45.81 60.07 49.21
N GLN A 86 44.96 60.36 48.21
CA GLN A 86 44.29 61.67 47.99
C GLN A 86 43.50 61.84 46.67
N ASP A 87 43.26 60.82 45.84
CA ASP A 87 42.37 60.97 44.69
C ASP A 87 40.96 60.45 44.99
N GLU A 88 40.00 61.37 45.13
CA GLU A 88 38.57 61.12 44.91
C GLU A 88 38.39 60.60 43.48
N LEU A 89 38.45 59.28 43.30
CA LEU A 89 38.01 58.62 42.08
C LEU A 89 36.52 58.26 42.24
N GLU A 90 35.71 59.11 41.61
CA GLU A 90 34.31 58.94 41.29
C GLU A 90 33.99 57.48 40.92
N ALA A 91 33.05 56.86 41.64
CA ALA A 91 32.61 55.50 41.37
C ALA A 91 32.15 55.40 39.91
N PRO A 92 32.60 54.39 39.12
CA PRO A 92 32.04 54.19 37.80
C PRO A 92 30.52 54.04 37.94
N PRO A 93 29.71 54.71 37.11
CA PRO A 93 28.26 54.60 37.19
C PRO A 93 27.92 53.12 37.12
N ALA A 94 27.03 52.68 38.03
CA ALA A 94 26.58 51.29 38.08
C ALA A 94 26.18 50.85 36.68
N GLU A 95 27.01 50.01 36.04
CA GLU A 95 26.60 49.33 34.82
C GLU A 95 25.35 48.55 35.20
N VAL A 96 24.22 49.02 34.68
CA VAL A 96 22.93 48.38 34.78
C VAL A 96 23.15 46.98 34.22
N ARG A 97 23.25 45.99 35.10
CA ARG A 97 23.19 44.59 34.69
C ARG A 97 21.92 44.48 33.86
N PRO A 98 21.98 44.11 32.56
CA PRO A 98 20.76 43.94 31.80
C PRO A 98 19.91 42.96 32.60
N ASP A 99 18.67 43.33 32.91
CA ASP A 99 17.75 42.48 33.67
C ASP A 99 17.61 41.16 32.91
N VAL A 100 18.38 40.15 33.33
CA VAL A 100 18.52 38.85 32.63
C VAL A 100 17.18 38.10 32.56
N PHE A 101 16.18 38.57 33.31
CA PHE A 101 14.84 37.97 33.42
C PHE A 101 13.73 38.81 32.79
N THR A 102 14.03 39.89 32.06
CA THR A 102 13.02 40.64 31.31
C THR A 102 12.76 40.01 29.95
N LEU A 103 11.54 39.52 29.75
CA LEU A 103 11.09 39.01 28.45
C LEU A 103 11.03 40.16 27.43
N PRO A 104 11.60 40.00 26.22
CA PRO A 104 11.46 40.98 25.15
C PRO A 104 9.98 41.34 24.91
N PRO A 105 9.63 42.62 24.74
CA PRO A 105 8.25 43.06 24.63
C PRO A 105 7.51 42.45 23.43
N GLN A 106 8.24 42.01 22.40
CA GLN A 106 7.68 41.37 21.21
C GLN A 106 7.21 39.92 21.47
N LEU A 107 7.62 39.29 22.58
CA LEU A 107 7.22 37.93 22.88
C LEU A 107 5.83 37.88 23.52
N PRO A 108 4.98 36.92 23.13
CA PRO A 108 3.70 36.68 23.79
C PRO A 108 3.89 36.46 25.30
N GLY A 109 3.19 37.25 26.12
CA GLY A 109 3.24 37.14 27.58
C GLY A 109 4.21 38.11 28.29
N SER A 110 4.98 38.92 27.55
CA SER A 110 5.93 39.91 28.09
C SER A 110 5.29 40.97 29.01
N GLY A 111 3.99 41.25 28.85
CA GLY A 111 3.25 42.24 29.64
C GLY A 111 2.46 41.69 30.83
N ARG A 112 2.62 40.41 31.20
CA ARG A 112 1.90 39.86 32.37
C ARG A 112 2.59 40.29 33.68
N PRO A 113 1.84 40.84 34.66
CA PRO A 113 2.42 41.18 35.96
C PRO A 113 2.90 39.92 36.67
N MET A 114 4.04 40.03 37.35
CA MET A 114 4.53 38.97 38.23
C MET A 114 3.51 38.75 39.35
N ILE A 115 3.27 37.49 39.72
CA ILE A 115 2.38 37.17 40.84
C ILE A 115 3.02 37.78 42.09
N PRO A 116 2.34 38.73 42.78
CA PRO A 116 2.90 39.37 43.96
C PRO A 116 3.10 38.33 45.08
N PRO A 117 4.04 38.55 46.01
CA PRO A 117 4.15 37.72 47.21
C PRO A 117 2.79 37.64 47.89
N LEU A 118 2.29 36.41 48.03
CA LEU A 118 1.02 36.16 48.69
C LEU A 118 1.27 36.20 50.20
N ASP A 119 1.03 37.33 50.84
CA ASP A 119 1.06 37.45 52.31
C ASP A 119 -0.17 36.69 52.88
N VAL A 120 -0.02 35.38 53.06
CA VAL A 120 -1.08 34.46 53.50
C VAL A 120 -0.97 34.08 54.98
N GLU A 121 -0.19 34.81 55.79
CA GLU A 121 0.03 34.44 57.20
C GLU A 121 -1.13 34.87 58.13
N ASP A 122 -1.79 36.00 57.87
CA ASP A 122 -2.75 36.62 58.82
C ASP A 122 -4.25 36.51 58.45
N ALA A 123 -4.60 35.95 57.29
CA ALA A 123 -5.98 35.92 56.79
C ALA A 123 -6.74 34.60 57.12
N PRO A 124 -8.08 34.63 57.27
CA PRO A 124 -8.88 33.42 57.44
C PRO A 124 -8.65 32.41 56.30
N PRO A 125 -8.69 31.08 56.57
CA PRO A 125 -8.38 30.04 55.56
C PRO A 125 -9.15 30.18 54.24
N GLN A 126 -10.43 30.58 54.31
CA GLN A 126 -11.27 30.78 53.12
C GLN A 126 -10.84 31.99 52.29
N GLU A 127 -10.42 33.07 52.95
CA GLU A 127 -9.97 34.29 52.27
C GLU A 127 -8.59 34.08 51.64
N ARG A 128 -7.72 33.28 52.27
CA ARG A 128 -6.43 32.84 51.71
C ARG A 128 -6.63 32.03 50.44
N ALA A 129 -7.52 31.03 50.47
CA ALA A 129 -7.84 30.22 49.30
C ALA A 129 -8.38 31.08 48.13
N ALA A 130 -9.28 32.03 48.40
CA ALA A 130 -9.81 32.92 47.38
C ALA A 130 -8.76 33.88 46.78
N ARG A 131 -7.82 34.39 47.60
CA ARG A 131 -6.70 35.24 47.14
C ARG A 131 -5.74 34.45 46.24
N VAL A 132 -5.41 33.21 46.63
CA VAL A 132 -4.59 32.32 45.81
C VAL A 132 -5.32 31.99 44.52
N GLU A 133 -6.59 31.57 44.59
CA GLU A 133 -7.38 31.24 43.40
C GLU A 133 -7.43 32.41 42.41
N ALA A 134 -7.64 33.64 42.88
CA ALA A 134 -7.64 34.83 42.02
C ALA A 134 -6.26 35.23 41.46
N ALA A 135 -5.17 34.87 42.16
CA ALA A 135 -3.81 35.23 41.77
C ALA A 135 -3.24 34.31 40.67
N TYR A 136 -3.72 33.07 40.59
CA TYR A 136 -3.23 32.08 39.62
C TYR A 136 -4.21 31.90 38.44
N PRO A 137 -3.70 31.61 37.23
CA PRO A 137 -4.56 31.43 36.08
C PRO A 137 -5.37 30.12 36.17
N HIS A 138 -6.64 30.17 35.78
CA HIS A 138 -7.46 28.97 35.62
C HIS A 138 -7.36 28.44 34.20
N PRO A 139 -7.23 27.12 34.02
CA PRO A 139 -7.20 26.55 32.69
C PRO A 139 -8.65 26.50 32.13
N PRO A 140 -8.88 26.75 30.83
CA PRO A 140 -10.22 26.86 30.23
C PRO A 140 -10.97 25.52 30.20
N PRO A 141 -12.27 25.43 30.52
CA PRO A 141 -12.97 24.16 30.78
C PRO A 141 -12.77 23.13 29.66
N LEU A 142 -12.63 21.85 30.06
CA LEU A 142 -12.49 20.75 29.11
C LEU A 142 -13.72 20.66 28.20
N PRO A 143 -13.55 20.33 26.91
CA PRO A 143 -14.69 20.09 26.03
C PRO A 143 -15.53 18.91 26.56
N PRO A 144 -16.87 18.98 26.43
CA PRO A 144 -17.75 17.91 26.89
C PRO A 144 -17.52 16.63 26.07
N LYS A 145 -17.78 15.47 26.70
CA LYS A 145 -17.54 14.15 26.09
C LYS A 145 -18.48 13.88 24.91
N GLU A 146 -19.68 14.47 24.90
CA GLU A 146 -20.69 14.25 23.85
C GLU A 146 -20.31 14.79 22.47
N ASP A 147 -19.31 15.68 22.36
CA ASP A 147 -18.87 16.26 21.08
C ASP A 147 -18.01 15.30 20.22
N LEU A 148 -17.85 14.06 20.69
CA LEU A 148 -17.11 13.03 19.97
C LEU A 148 -18.01 12.27 18.98
N PRO A 149 -17.61 12.21 17.71
CA PRO A 149 -18.36 11.46 16.71
C PRO A 149 -18.47 9.96 17.08
N GLY A 150 -19.68 9.39 17.08
CA GLY A 150 -19.91 7.95 17.26
C GLY A 150 -20.25 7.55 18.70
N HIS A 151 -20.53 8.51 19.57
CA HIS A 151 -21.02 8.28 20.94
C HIS A 151 -22.53 7.98 21.02
N ALA A 152 -23.20 7.70 19.89
CA ALA A 152 -24.60 7.31 19.89
C ALA A 152 -24.74 5.90 20.48
N ASP A 153 -25.10 5.82 21.76
CA ASP A 153 -25.32 4.57 22.53
C ASP A 153 -26.42 3.65 21.94
N SER A 154 -27.13 4.09 20.91
CA SER A 154 -28.23 3.35 20.25
C SER A 154 -27.86 2.68 18.92
N ALA A 155 -26.66 2.88 18.39
CA ALA A 155 -26.23 2.25 17.14
C ALA A 155 -25.50 0.92 17.40
N GLN A 156 -25.82 -0.12 16.61
CA GLN A 156 -25.09 -1.39 16.72
C GLN A 156 -23.61 -1.20 16.34
N PRO A 157 -22.67 -1.76 17.13
CA PRO A 157 -21.26 -1.57 16.89
C PRO A 157 -20.80 -2.31 15.64
N LEU A 158 -20.10 -1.61 14.73
CA LEU A 158 -19.63 -2.18 13.47
C LEU A 158 -18.36 -3.03 13.69
N SER A 159 -18.39 -4.26 13.18
CA SER A 159 -17.26 -5.18 13.19
C SER A 159 -16.33 -4.96 11.99
N LEU A 160 -15.07 -5.40 12.11
CA LEU A 160 -14.10 -5.34 11.00
C LEU A 160 -14.61 -6.07 9.74
N THR A 161 -15.28 -7.21 9.92
CA THR A 161 -15.80 -8.02 8.81
C THR A 161 -16.93 -7.29 8.09
N GLU A 162 -17.84 -6.65 8.81
CA GLU A 162 -18.91 -5.84 8.21
C GLU A 162 -18.36 -4.61 7.46
N LEU A 163 -17.35 -3.94 8.03
CA LEU A 163 -16.68 -2.83 7.36
C LEU A 163 -15.99 -3.28 6.07
N GLN A 164 -15.34 -4.45 6.09
CA GLN A 164 -14.74 -5.02 4.89
C GLN A 164 -15.77 -5.41 3.83
N SER A 165 -16.95 -5.92 4.23
CA SER A 165 -18.04 -6.18 3.27
C SER A 165 -18.63 -4.89 2.69
N ILE A 166 -18.83 -3.86 3.52
CA ILE A 166 -19.29 -2.54 3.06
C ILE A 166 -18.30 -1.95 2.05
N ALA A 167 -17.00 -2.04 2.33
CA ALA A 167 -15.97 -1.60 1.40
C ALA A 167 -15.94 -2.42 0.11
N ALA A 168 -16.15 -3.73 0.18
CA ALA A 168 -16.16 -4.61 -0.99
C ALA A 168 -17.29 -4.27 -1.99
N GLU A 169 -18.39 -3.72 -1.49
CA GLU A 169 -19.55 -3.28 -2.28
C GLU A 169 -19.39 -1.85 -2.81
N ASN A 170 -18.86 -0.93 -2.00
CA ASN A 170 -18.86 0.50 -2.31
C ASN A 170 -17.54 1.02 -2.89
N SER A 171 -16.43 0.28 -2.76
CA SER A 171 -15.10 0.75 -3.17
C SER A 171 -15.02 1.07 -4.67
N PRO A 172 -14.64 2.32 -5.04
CA PRO A 172 -14.37 2.69 -6.42
C PRO A 172 -13.24 1.88 -7.05
N LEU A 173 -12.21 1.51 -6.27
CA LEU A 173 -11.06 0.74 -6.73
C LEU A 173 -11.48 -0.65 -7.24
N LEU A 174 -12.40 -1.32 -6.53
CA LEU A 174 -12.93 -2.61 -6.97
C LEU A 174 -13.83 -2.48 -8.20
N ARG A 175 -14.60 -1.38 -8.30
CA ARG A 175 -15.40 -1.12 -9.51
C ARG A 175 -14.51 -0.93 -10.74
N GLN A 176 -13.39 -0.22 -10.61
CA GLN A 176 -12.38 -0.06 -11.66
C GLN A 176 -11.78 -1.42 -12.05
N ALA A 177 -11.26 -2.17 -11.07
CA ALA A 177 -10.66 -3.48 -11.36
C ALA A 177 -11.64 -4.48 -12.01
N ARG A 178 -12.92 -4.49 -11.60
CA ARG A 178 -13.97 -5.29 -12.26
C ARG A 178 -14.27 -4.82 -13.68
N ALA A 179 -14.19 -3.51 -13.95
CA ALA A 179 -14.32 -2.97 -15.30
C ALA A 179 -13.13 -3.37 -16.18
N ASP A 180 -11.90 -3.32 -15.64
CA ASP A 180 -10.69 -3.73 -16.34
C ASP A 180 -10.71 -5.21 -16.70
N VAL A 181 -11.20 -6.08 -15.81
CA VAL A 181 -11.44 -7.51 -16.11
C VAL A 181 -12.39 -7.67 -17.29
N ARG A 182 -13.51 -6.93 -17.31
CA ARG A 182 -14.48 -6.98 -18.43
C ARG A 182 -13.86 -6.48 -19.74
N ALA A 183 -13.08 -5.40 -19.67
CA ALA A 183 -12.38 -4.84 -20.83
C ALA A 183 -11.32 -5.81 -21.37
N ALA A 184 -10.56 -6.47 -20.49
CA ALA A 184 -9.53 -7.44 -20.85
C ALA A 184 -10.08 -8.69 -21.54
N TYR A 185 -11.37 -9.01 -21.36
CA TYR A 185 -12.02 -10.10 -22.08
C TYR A 185 -12.29 -9.77 -23.56
N GLY A 186 -12.46 -8.48 -23.92
CA GLY A 186 -12.71 -8.04 -25.29
C GLY A 186 -11.64 -8.54 -26.29
N PRO A 187 -10.34 -8.31 -26.03
CA PRO A 187 -9.25 -8.85 -26.84
C PRO A 187 -9.25 -10.38 -26.99
N VAL A 188 -9.70 -11.12 -25.97
CA VAL A 188 -9.82 -12.59 -26.03
C VAL A 188 -10.86 -13.02 -27.06
N VAL A 189 -12.00 -12.32 -27.10
CA VAL A 189 -13.04 -12.56 -28.11
C VAL A 189 -12.51 -12.15 -29.49
N GLN A 190 -11.95 -10.96 -29.62
CA GLN A 190 -11.48 -10.41 -30.89
C GLN A 190 -10.37 -11.26 -31.53
N ALA A 191 -9.46 -11.81 -30.73
CA ALA A 191 -8.36 -12.65 -31.20
C ALA A 191 -8.82 -14.03 -31.72
N GLY A 192 -10.02 -14.47 -31.35
CA GLY A 192 -10.62 -15.73 -31.80
C GLY A 192 -11.48 -15.61 -33.07
N LEU A 193 -11.79 -14.39 -33.53
CA LEU A 193 -12.62 -14.16 -34.70
C LEU A 193 -11.82 -14.27 -35.99
N TYR A 194 -12.46 -14.80 -37.03
CA TYR A 194 -11.92 -14.72 -38.39
C TYR A 194 -11.96 -13.26 -38.90
N PRO A 195 -11.01 -12.87 -39.76
CA PRO A 195 -11.09 -11.62 -40.49
C PRO A 195 -12.40 -11.52 -41.27
N ASN A 196 -12.97 -10.32 -41.37
CA ASN A 196 -14.18 -10.11 -42.16
C ASN A 196 -13.91 -10.26 -43.66
N PRO A 197 -14.90 -10.71 -44.45
CA PRO A 197 -14.80 -10.66 -45.90
C PRO A 197 -14.77 -9.21 -46.39
N VAL A 198 -14.06 -8.98 -47.48
CA VAL A 198 -14.03 -7.71 -48.20
C VAL A 198 -14.93 -7.85 -49.41
N LEU A 199 -16.06 -7.13 -49.41
CA LEU A 199 -16.88 -6.92 -50.58
C LEU A 199 -16.41 -5.66 -51.30
N GLY A 200 -16.15 -5.75 -52.59
CA GLY A 200 -15.77 -4.61 -53.40
C GLY A 200 -16.45 -4.63 -54.76
N TRP A 201 -16.36 -3.49 -55.44
CA TRP A 201 -16.73 -3.35 -56.84
C TRP A 201 -15.48 -2.94 -57.61
N GLN A 202 -15.26 -3.55 -58.76
CA GLN A 202 -14.12 -3.31 -59.61
C GLN A 202 -14.62 -3.03 -61.03
N ALA A 203 -13.99 -2.05 -61.68
CA ALA A 203 -14.16 -1.78 -63.09
C ALA A 203 -12.79 -1.66 -63.75
N ASP A 204 -12.51 -2.57 -64.66
CA ASP A 204 -11.29 -2.61 -65.45
C ASP A 204 -11.57 -2.05 -66.85
N GLN A 205 -10.57 -1.36 -67.40
CA GLN A 205 -10.64 -0.74 -68.73
C GLN A 205 -11.77 0.30 -68.85
N TRP A 206 -12.14 0.98 -67.76
CA TRP A 206 -13.05 2.12 -67.83
C TRP A 206 -12.36 3.28 -68.57
N GLN A 207 -12.80 3.53 -69.81
CA GLN A 207 -12.34 4.65 -70.63
C GLN A 207 -13.46 5.72 -70.75
N PRO A 208 -13.30 6.92 -70.15
CA PRO A 208 -14.26 8.01 -70.33
C PRO A 208 -14.02 8.68 -71.70
N GLY A 209 -14.94 8.51 -72.66
CA GLY A 209 -14.82 9.16 -73.97
C GLY A 209 -16.00 8.87 -74.92
N SER A 210 -16.16 9.68 -75.98
CA SER A 210 -17.24 9.53 -76.97
C SER A 210 -16.75 8.76 -78.21
N GLY A 211 -16.90 7.44 -78.21
CA GLY A 211 -16.60 6.55 -79.34
C GLY A 211 -17.38 5.23 -79.26
N PRO A 212 -17.32 4.33 -80.26
CA PRO A 212 -18.01 3.03 -80.25
C PRO A 212 -17.56 2.09 -79.13
N THR A 213 -16.41 2.39 -78.52
CA THR A 213 -15.82 1.71 -77.36
C THR A 213 -16.14 2.42 -76.04
N ASN A 214 -17.06 3.40 -76.04
CA ASN A 214 -17.52 4.04 -74.81
C ASN A 214 -18.20 2.97 -73.93
N ASN A 215 -17.71 2.80 -72.70
CA ASN A 215 -18.09 1.73 -71.79
C ASN A 215 -17.59 0.31 -72.14
N SER A 216 -16.64 0.13 -73.07
CA SER A 216 -15.98 -1.17 -73.27
C SER A 216 -15.02 -1.44 -72.10
N GLY A 217 -15.42 -2.30 -71.17
CA GLY A 217 -14.65 -2.65 -69.99
C GLY A 217 -15.37 -3.72 -69.18
N GLN A 218 -14.66 -4.29 -68.21
CA GLN A 218 -15.21 -5.31 -67.32
C GLN A 218 -15.63 -4.63 -66.03
N GLN A 219 -16.87 -4.86 -65.60
CA GLN A 219 -17.39 -4.30 -64.35
C GLN A 219 -17.99 -5.43 -63.53
N GLY A 220 -17.61 -5.52 -62.26
CA GLY A 220 -18.04 -6.62 -61.42
C GLY A 220 -17.93 -6.33 -59.94
N ALA A 221 -18.61 -7.16 -59.16
CA ALA A 221 -18.44 -7.19 -57.72
C ALA A 221 -17.51 -8.36 -57.36
N PHE A 222 -16.66 -8.15 -56.37
CA PHE A 222 -15.82 -9.19 -55.83
C PHE A 222 -16.05 -9.37 -54.33
N ILE A 223 -15.84 -10.60 -53.87
CA ILE A 223 -15.72 -10.94 -52.46
C ILE A 223 -14.35 -11.59 -52.24
N SER A 224 -13.60 -11.07 -51.29
CA SER A 224 -12.33 -11.62 -50.84
C SER A 224 -12.41 -12.03 -49.38
N GLN A 225 -11.87 -13.18 -49.04
CA GLN A 225 -11.83 -13.69 -47.67
C GLN A 225 -10.46 -14.28 -47.37
N LEU A 226 -9.89 -13.86 -46.24
CA LEU A 226 -8.69 -14.47 -45.68
C LEU A 226 -9.10 -15.60 -44.72
N LEU A 227 -8.70 -16.82 -45.05
CA LEU A 227 -8.93 -18.01 -44.24
C LEU A 227 -7.65 -18.32 -43.44
N VAL A 228 -7.64 -17.86 -42.19
CA VAL A 228 -6.53 -18.07 -41.25
C VAL A 228 -6.58 -19.50 -40.70
N LEU A 229 -5.42 -20.12 -40.48
CA LEU A 229 -5.38 -21.43 -39.83
C LEU A 229 -6.04 -21.39 -38.43
N PRO A 230 -6.99 -22.30 -38.12
CA PRO A 230 -7.65 -22.33 -36.81
C PRO A 230 -6.66 -22.39 -35.63
N ALA A 231 -5.55 -23.11 -35.79
CA ALA A 231 -4.51 -23.21 -34.77
C ALA A 231 -3.89 -21.84 -34.42
N LYS A 232 -3.73 -20.93 -35.38
CA LYS A 232 -3.21 -19.57 -35.13
C LYS A 232 -4.21 -18.74 -34.31
N LEU A 233 -5.50 -18.82 -34.63
CA LEU A 233 -6.56 -18.14 -33.88
C LEU A 233 -6.64 -18.65 -32.44
N THR A 234 -6.57 -19.97 -32.21
CA THR A 234 -6.58 -20.53 -30.85
C THR A 234 -5.38 -20.08 -30.02
N LEU A 235 -4.18 -19.99 -30.61
CA LEU A 235 -3.00 -19.48 -29.92
C LEU A 235 -3.07 -17.97 -29.68
N ALA A 236 -3.61 -17.20 -30.63
CA ALA A 236 -3.79 -15.75 -30.48
C ALA A 236 -4.77 -15.45 -29.35
N GLN A 237 -5.89 -16.17 -29.33
CA GLN A 237 -6.87 -16.13 -28.26
C GLN A 237 -6.26 -16.55 -26.91
N ALA A 238 -5.41 -17.58 -26.87
CA ALA A 238 -4.72 -17.99 -25.64
C ALA A 238 -3.73 -16.93 -25.13
N VAL A 239 -3.00 -16.23 -26.01
CA VAL A 239 -2.12 -15.12 -25.61
C VAL A 239 -2.93 -13.98 -24.97
N ALA A 240 -4.03 -13.56 -25.60
CA ALA A 240 -4.94 -12.56 -25.04
C ALA A 240 -5.63 -13.07 -23.75
N GLY A 241 -5.88 -14.38 -23.66
CA GLY A 241 -6.48 -15.03 -22.50
C GLY A 241 -5.64 -14.86 -21.23
N PHE A 242 -4.30 -14.86 -21.34
CA PHE A 242 -3.44 -14.59 -20.19
C PHE A 242 -3.53 -13.13 -19.72
N ASP A 243 -3.79 -12.16 -20.60
CA ASP A 243 -4.04 -10.78 -20.18
C ASP A 243 -5.34 -10.68 -19.36
N TYR A 244 -6.38 -11.39 -19.77
CA TYR A 244 -7.63 -11.53 -19.00
C TYR A 244 -7.40 -12.21 -17.64
N VAL A 245 -6.64 -13.31 -17.60
CA VAL A 245 -6.29 -13.98 -16.33
C VAL A 245 -5.45 -13.06 -15.43
N ASN A 246 -4.54 -12.26 -15.98
CA ASN A 246 -3.79 -11.27 -15.21
C ASN A 246 -4.68 -10.14 -14.69
N ALA A 247 -5.71 -9.72 -15.43
CA ALA A 247 -6.71 -8.79 -14.94
C ALA A 247 -7.50 -9.37 -13.75
N LEU A 248 -7.82 -10.67 -13.77
CA LEU A 248 -8.43 -11.35 -12.61
C LEU A 248 -7.50 -11.38 -11.38
N VAL A 249 -6.21 -11.62 -11.58
CA VAL A 249 -5.20 -11.54 -10.52
C VAL A 249 -5.08 -10.12 -9.97
N ALA A 250 -5.16 -9.10 -10.83
CA ALA A 250 -5.17 -7.69 -10.43
C ALA A 250 -6.43 -7.32 -9.63
N LEU A 251 -7.60 -7.86 -9.99
CA LEU A 251 -8.82 -7.72 -9.19
C LEU A 251 -8.62 -8.30 -7.79
N ARG A 252 -8.05 -9.50 -7.68
CA ARG A 252 -7.73 -10.10 -6.38
C ARG A 252 -6.73 -9.28 -5.58
N ARG A 253 -5.76 -8.63 -6.23
CA ARG A 253 -4.84 -7.69 -5.58
C ARG A 253 -5.61 -6.50 -4.99
N ALA A 254 -6.52 -5.91 -5.77
CA ALA A 254 -7.35 -4.80 -5.32
C ALA A 254 -8.26 -5.20 -4.14
N GLU A 255 -8.82 -6.40 -4.15
CA GLU A 255 -9.61 -6.94 -3.02
C GLU A 255 -8.80 -7.00 -1.72
N VAL A 256 -7.58 -7.54 -1.79
CA VAL A 256 -6.68 -7.61 -0.63
C VAL A 256 -6.24 -6.21 -0.18
N GLU A 257 -5.98 -5.31 -1.12
CA GLU A 257 -5.59 -3.93 -0.84
C GLU A 257 -6.70 -3.16 -0.10
N VAL A 258 -7.94 -3.21 -0.59
CA VAL A 258 -9.09 -2.60 0.09
C VAL A 258 -9.29 -3.21 1.48
N ALA A 259 -9.21 -4.54 1.60
CA ALA A 259 -9.35 -5.20 2.90
C ALA A 259 -8.26 -4.78 3.90
N THR A 260 -7.04 -4.52 3.41
CA THR A 260 -5.90 -4.05 4.21
C THR A 260 -6.09 -2.59 4.62
N GLN A 261 -6.44 -1.71 3.69
CA GLN A 261 -6.71 -0.29 3.96
C GLN A 261 -7.82 -0.10 5.01
N VAL A 262 -8.92 -0.87 4.90
CA VAL A 262 -10.00 -0.85 5.90
C VAL A 262 -9.51 -1.34 7.25
N ARG A 263 -8.68 -2.39 7.29
CA ARG A 263 -8.14 -2.94 8.53
C ARG A 263 -7.19 -1.95 9.23
N ASP A 264 -6.33 -1.29 8.47
CA ASP A 264 -5.41 -0.29 9.01
C ASP A 264 -6.17 0.92 9.56
N ALA A 265 -7.14 1.44 8.79
CA ALA A 265 -7.99 2.55 9.25
C ALA A 265 -8.83 2.17 10.48
N TYR A 266 -9.34 0.93 10.54
CA TYR A 266 -10.08 0.41 11.68
C TYR A 266 -9.25 0.40 12.97
N PHE A 267 -8.04 -0.18 12.94
CA PHE A 267 -7.18 -0.19 14.12
C PHE A 267 -6.63 1.20 14.47
N ALA A 268 -6.34 2.05 13.47
CA ALA A 268 -5.95 3.44 13.71
C ALA A 268 -7.06 4.21 14.44
N LEU A 269 -8.33 4.02 14.06
CA LEU A 269 -9.47 4.63 14.73
C LEU A 269 -9.66 4.11 16.16
N LEU A 270 -9.48 2.81 16.40
CA LEU A 270 -9.53 2.22 17.75
C LEU A 270 -8.43 2.81 18.65
N VAL A 271 -7.20 2.95 18.14
CA VAL A 271 -6.09 3.57 18.88
C VAL A 271 -6.34 5.06 19.12
N ALA A 272 -6.88 5.79 18.13
CA ALA A 272 -7.22 7.19 18.29
C ALA A 272 -8.31 7.40 19.36
N ARG A 273 -9.32 6.52 19.40
CA ARG A 273 -10.34 6.52 20.45
C ARG A 273 -9.72 6.30 21.84
N GLN A 274 -8.89 5.27 21.98
CA GLN A 274 -8.21 4.99 23.24
C GLN A 274 -7.31 6.15 23.68
N SER A 275 -6.65 6.80 22.72
CA SER A 275 -5.82 7.99 22.98
C SER A 275 -6.62 9.15 23.54
N VAL A 276 -7.84 9.39 23.02
CA VAL A 276 -8.74 10.41 23.57
C VAL A 276 -9.14 10.07 25.01
N GLU A 277 -9.46 8.82 25.30
CA GLU A 277 -9.84 8.38 26.64
C GLU A 277 -8.69 8.58 27.64
N ILE A 278 -7.47 8.15 27.31
CA ILE A 278 -6.28 8.28 28.16
C ILE A 278 -5.90 9.76 28.37
N ASN A 279 -5.85 10.57 27.30
CA ASN A 279 -5.50 11.98 27.41
C ASN A 279 -6.53 12.77 28.20
N ARG A 280 -7.81 12.38 28.14
CA ARG A 280 -8.87 13.01 28.95
C ARG A 280 -8.71 12.68 30.43
N LEU A 281 -8.37 11.44 30.76
CA LEU A 281 -8.06 11.05 32.14
C LEU A 281 -6.84 11.83 32.66
N LEU A 282 -5.77 11.89 31.89
CA LEU A 282 -4.56 12.67 32.25
C LEU A 282 -4.87 14.15 32.46
N ALA A 283 -5.63 14.78 31.55
CA ALA A 283 -6.02 16.18 31.69
C ALA A 283 -6.83 16.43 32.97
N ARG A 284 -7.79 15.55 33.29
CA ARG A 284 -8.57 15.63 34.54
C ARG A 284 -7.71 15.42 35.79
N SER A 285 -6.77 14.48 35.75
CA SER A 285 -5.86 14.24 36.87
C SER A 285 -4.95 15.45 37.13
N LEU A 286 -4.38 16.06 36.10
CA LEU A 286 -3.55 17.25 36.26
C LEU A 286 -4.35 18.50 36.64
N ASP A 287 -5.61 18.62 36.21
CA ASP A 287 -6.51 19.65 36.71
C ASP A 287 -6.70 19.55 38.22
N GLU A 288 -6.90 18.34 38.72
CA GLU A 288 -7.10 18.09 40.16
C GLU A 288 -5.81 18.30 40.95
N VAL A 289 -4.66 17.83 40.44
CA VAL A 289 -3.35 18.07 41.06
C VAL A 289 -3.05 19.58 41.13
N TYR A 290 -3.33 20.34 40.06
CA TYR A 290 -3.19 21.79 40.07
C TYR A 290 -4.10 22.44 41.12
N ARG A 291 -5.37 22.02 41.22
CA ARG A 291 -6.30 22.52 42.24
C ARG A 291 -5.82 22.25 43.66
N LEU A 292 -5.31 21.04 43.92
CA LEU A 292 -4.74 20.67 45.22
C LEU A 292 -3.49 21.48 45.55
N GLN A 293 -2.62 21.76 44.57
CA GLN A 293 -1.45 22.62 44.77
C GLN A 293 -1.85 24.04 45.18
N LEU A 294 -2.88 24.62 44.55
CA LEU A 294 -3.39 25.94 44.94
C LEU A 294 -3.87 25.94 46.40
N LEU A 295 -4.51 24.87 46.86
CA LEU A 295 -4.91 24.73 48.26
C LEU A 295 -3.71 24.61 49.20
N GLN A 296 -2.64 23.90 48.82
CA GLN A 296 -1.41 23.80 49.61
C GLN A 296 -0.68 25.14 49.71
N VAL A 297 -0.63 25.93 48.62
CA VAL A 297 -0.09 27.29 48.64
C VAL A 297 -0.95 28.19 49.54
N ALA A 298 -2.29 28.07 49.48
CA ALA A 298 -3.18 28.81 50.39
C ALA A 298 -3.02 28.41 51.86
N ALA A 299 -2.62 27.16 52.13
CA ALA A 299 -2.29 26.68 53.47
C ALA A 299 -0.88 27.07 53.94
N GLY A 300 -0.01 27.56 53.05
CA GLY A 300 1.39 27.87 53.33
C GLY A 300 2.34 26.66 53.31
N GLU A 301 1.89 25.53 52.76
CA GLU A 301 2.65 24.27 52.72
C GLU A 301 3.48 24.09 51.44
N ALA A 302 3.29 24.95 50.43
CA ALA A 302 3.93 24.87 49.13
C ALA A 302 4.47 26.24 48.66
N ALA A 303 5.51 26.22 47.81
CA ALA A 303 6.13 27.44 47.33
C ALA A 303 5.29 28.14 46.24
N PRO A 304 5.20 29.49 46.21
CA PRO A 304 4.36 30.23 45.25
C PRO A 304 4.71 30.04 43.76
N TYR A 305 5.90 29.54 43.41
CA TYR A 305 6.25 29.30 42.01
C TYR A 305 5.79 27.93 41.48
N GLU A 306 5.53 26.96 42.37
CA GLU A 306 5.18 25.57 42.01
C GLU A 306 3.86 25.45 41.22
N PRO A 307 2.77 26.19 41.55
CA PRO A 307 1.53 26.11 40.79
C PRO A 307 1.70 26.49 39.32
N LEU A 308 2.61 27.43 38.99
CA LEU A 308 2.81 27.83 37.60
C LEU A 308 3.42 26.72 36.74
N GLN A 309 4.28 25.90 37.32
CA GLN A 309 4.84 24.72 36.63
C GLN A 309 3.74 23.68 36.37
N LEU A 310 2.90 23.39 37.37
CA LEU A 310 1.77 22.48 37.23
C LEU A 310 0.74 23.03 36.23
N TYR A 311 0.45 24.33 36.25
CA TYR A 311 -0.42 24.99 35.28
C TYR A 311 0.06 24.76 33.84
N ALA A 312 1.37 24.90 33.59
CA ALA A 312 1.96 24.63 32.28
C ALA A 312 1.78 23.16 31.86
N GLN A 313 1.98 22.21 32.78
CA GLN A 313 1.77 20.78 32.52
C GLN A 313 0.29 20.45 32.24
N THR A 314 -0.64 21.05 33.01
CA THR A 314 -2.07 20.93 32.78
C THR A 314 -2.47 21.44 31.39
N LEU A 315 -1.96 22.60 30.97
CA LEU A 315 -2.18 23.10 29.61
C LEU A 315 -1.60 22.17 28.54
N GLN A 316 -0.43 21.56 28.77
CA GLN A 316 0.14 20.58 27.85
C GLN A 316 -0.75 19.34 27.70
N ALA A 317 -1.28 18.78 28.79
CA ALA A 317 -2.20 17.65 28.73
C ALA A 317 -3.53 17.99 28.06
N ARG A 318 -4.08 19.18 28.30
CA ARG A 318 -5.29 19.67 27.60
C ARG A 318 -5.06 19.85 26.11
N ASN A 319 -3.90 20.36 25.70
CA ASN A 319 -3.51 20.42 24.29
C ASN A 319 -3.34 19.03 23.67
N ALA A 320 -2.80 18.07 24.42
CA ALA A 320 -2.69 16.68 23.98
C ALA A 320 -4.08 16.04 23.77
N LEU A 321 -5.04 16.30 24.67
CA LEU A 321 -6.43 15.89 24.49
C LEU A 321 -7.03 16.48 23.20
N LEU A 322 -6.90 17.79 22.97
CA LEU A 322 -7.43 18.43 21.77
C LEU A 322 -6.83 17.82 20.49
N ARG A 323 -5.53 17.51 20.50
CA ARG A 323 -4.87 16.81 19.38
C ARG A 323 -5.43 15.40 19.20
N ALA A 324 -5.65 14.66 20.28
CA ALA A 324 -6.23 13.32 20.23
C ALA A 324 -7.67 13.34 19.66
N GLU A 325 -8.49 14.32 20.05
CA GLU A 325 -9.86 14.47 19.54
C GLU A 325 -9.89 14.78 18.05
N ASN A 326 -9.01 15.67 17.58
CA ASN A 326 -8.85 15.96 16.16
C ASN A 326 -8.31 14.75 15.38
N ALA A 327 -7.35 14.00 15.94
CA ALA A 327 -6.84 12.78 15.35
C ALA A 327 -7.93 11.69 15.23
N TYR A 328 -8.80 11.56 16.22
CA TYR A 328 -9.96 10.66 16.16
C TYR A 328 -10.94 11.05 15.05
N ARG A 329 -11.27 12.34 14.92
CA ARG A 329 -12.11 12.85 13.81
C ARG A 329 -11.48 12.56 12.45
N ALA A 330 -10.17 12.78 12.31
CA ALA A 330 -9.44 12.49 11.08
C ALA A 330 -9.40 10.98 10.77
N ALA A 331 -9.18 10.13 11.78
CA ALA A 331 -9.19 8.68 11.62
C ALA A 331 -10.56 8.15 11.18
N TRP A 332 -11.66 8.75 11.67
CA TRP A 332 -13.01 8.42 11.20
C TRP A 332 -13.18 8.74 9.71
N GLN A 333 -12.76 9.94 9.29
CA GLN A 333 -12.83 10.36 7.90
C GLN A 333 -11.97 9.47 6.98
N GLN A 334 -10.80 9.04 7.45
CA GLN A 334 -9.96 8.08 6.73
C GLN A 334 -10.64 6.72 6.59
N LEU A 335 -11.30 6.21 7.64
CA LEU A 335 -12.09 4.98 7.56
C LEU A 335 -13.25 5.14 6.57
N ALA A 336 -14.03 6.21 6.69
CA ALA A 336 -15.14 6.53 5.78
C ALA A 336 -14.69 6.58 4.31
N ALA A 337 -13.54 7.20 4.04
CA ALA A 337 -12.92 7.21 2.71
C ALA A 337 -12.50 5.81 2.23
N ALA A 338 -11.90 4.99 3.09
CA ALA A 338 -11.51 3.61 2.77
C ALA A 338 -12.72 2.71 2.46
N LEU A 339 -13.87 2.98 3.08
CA LEU A 339 -15.15 2.31 2.78
C LEU A 339 -15.78 2.78 1.46
N GLY A 340 -15.30 3.87 0.87
CA GLY A 340 -15.94 4.52 -0.29
C GLY A 340 -17.20 5.31 0.07
N LEU A 341 -17.37 5.70 1.34
CA LEU A 341 -18.53 6.40 1.88
C LEU A 341 -18.08 7.63 2.70
N PRO A 342 -17.62 8.72 2.08
CA PRO A 342 -17.04 9.87 2.79
C PRO A 342 -18.05 10.60 3.70
N GLU A 343 -19.34 10.46 3.43
CA GLU A 343 -20.42 11.06 4.24
C GLU A 343 -20.92 10.15 5.38
N LEU A 344 -20.23 9.03 5.63
CA LEU A 344 -20.65 8.06 6.64
C LEU A 344 -20.67 8.70 8.03
N ALA A 345 -21.86 8.70 8.64
CA ALA A 345 -22.04 9.17 9.99
C ALA A 345 -21.24 8.31 10.99
N PRO A 346 -20.58 8.94 11.97
CA PRO A 346 -19.90 8.28 13.08
C PRO A 346 -20.73 7.22 13.80
N ALA A 347 -20.16 6.03 13.96
CA ALA A 347 -20.79 4.88 14.61
C ALA A 347 -19.81 4.17 15.55
N PRO A 348 -20.30 3.51 16.61
CA PRO A 348 -19.44 2.72 17.49
C PRO A 348 -18.83 1.52 16.75
N LEU A 349 -17.62 1.13 17.14
CA LEU A 349 -16.91 -0.05 16.62
C LEU A 349 -16.88 -1.16 17.67
N ALA A 350 -17.01 -2.43 17.24
CA ALA A 350 -17.08 -3.58 18.14
C ALA A 350 -15.72 -4.06 18.70
N GLY A 351 -14.59 -3.55 18.18
CA GLY A 351 -13.25 -4.03 18.52
C GLY A 351 -12.54 -3.22 19.59
N THR A 352 -11.39 -3.72 20.02
CA THR A 352 -10.52 -3.07 21.02
C THR A 352 -9.11 -2.87 20.46
N ALA A 353 -8.45 -1.80 20.89
CA ALA A 353 -7.06 -1.52 20.51
C ALA A 353 -6.07 -2.55 21.10
N GLU A 354 -6.46 -3.25 22.16
CA GLU A 354 -5.62 -4.21 22.88
C GLU A 354 -5.71 -5.65 22.35
N ALA A 355 -6.46 -5.87 21.28
CA ALA A 355 -6.65 -7.20 20.69
C ALA A 355 -5.31 -7.90 20.42
N VAL A 356 -5.17 -9.15 20.90
CA VAL A 356 -3.95 -9.93 20.72
C VAL A 356 -3.83 -10.32 19.25
N PRO A 357 -2.74 -9.96 18.55
CA PRO A 357 -2.55 -10.37 17.17
C PRO A 357 -2.33 -11.89 17.08
N PRO A 358 -2.78 -12.54 15.99
CA PRO A 358 -2.55 -13.97 15.78
C PRO A 358 -1.05 -14.27 15.65
N VAL A 359 -0.64 -15.46 16.10
CA VAL A 359 0.75 -15.96 15.99
C VAL A 359 0.98 -16.57 14.60
N PHE A 360 2.06 -16.15 13.94
CA PHE A 360 2.42 -16.66 12.62
C PHE A 360 3.76 -17.42 12.61
N ASP A 361 3.77 -18.56 11.91
CA ASP A 361 4.99 -19.30 11.60
C ASP A 361 5.62 -18.80 10.29
N LEU A 362 6.90 -18.43 10.33
CA LEU A 362 7.61 -17.86 9.18
C LEU A 362 7.70 -18.84 8.00
N SER A 363 7.93 -20.12 8.25
CA SER A 363 8.09 -21.12 7.18
C SER A 363 6.78 -21.35 6.44
N GLN A 364 5.66 -21.39 7.17
CA GLN A 364 4.32 -21.47 6.60
C GLN A 364 3.99 -20.21 5.79
N LEU A 365 4.33 -19.02 6.29
CA LEU A 365 4.13 -17.78 5.55
C LEU A 365 4.93 -17.74 4.23
N GLN A 366 6.19 -18.16 4.25
CA GLN A 366 7.03 -18.21 3.05
C GLN A 366 6.41 -19.11 1.97
N SER A 367 6.01 -20.34 2.34
CA SER A 367 5.36 -21.26 1.41
C SER A 367 4.03 -20.70 0.85
N ARG A 368 3.26 -20.00 1.68
CA ARG A 368 2.00 -19.37 1.28
C ARG A 368 2.23 -18.20 0.32
N VAL A 369 3.22 -17.34 0.58
CA VAL A 369 3.58 -16.22 -0.32
C VAL A 369 4.00 -16.75 -1.69
N LEU A 370 4.88 -17.74 -1.75
CA LEU A 370 5.36 -18.31 -3.02
C LEU A 370 4.29 -19.08 -3.83
N SER A 371 3.21 -19.50 -3.19
CA SER A 371 2.13 -20.26 -3.85
C SER A 371 0.90 -19.42 -4.18
N GLN A 372 0.56 -18.42 -3.37
CA GLN A 372 -0.71 -17.70 -3.45
C GLN A 372 -0.59 -16.20 -3.73
N HIS A 373 0.60 -15.60 -3.58
CA HIS A 373 0.75 -14.14 -3.75
C HIS A 373 0.45 -13.72 -5.20
N THR A 374 -0.36 -12.67 -5.36
CA THR A 374 -0.86 -12.21 -6.66
C THR A 374 0.27 -11.83 -7.61
N GLU A 375 1.36 -11.23 -7.12
CA GLU A 375 2.52 -10.90 -7.96
C GLU A 375 3.26 -12.13 -8.50
N VAL A 376 3.35 -13.22 -7.71
CA VAL A 376 3.93 -14.48 -8.18
C VAL A 376 3.02 -15.12 -9.23
N LEU A 377 1.71 -15.10 -9.00
CA LEU A 377 0.73 -15.62 -9.97
C LEU A 377 0.79 -14.84 -11.28
N ALA A 378 0.84 -13.50 -11.23
CA ALA A 378 0.97 -12.65 -12.41
C ALA A 378 2.27 -12.92 -13.17
N ALA A 379 3.41 -13.02 -12.47
CA ALA A 379 4.70 -13.32 -13.10
C ALA A 379 4.71 -14.70 -13.78
N ARG A 380 4.10 -15.72 -13.15
CA ARG A 380 3.94 -17.06 -13.75
C ARG A 380 3.02 -17.05 -14.96
N ASN A 381 1.91 -16.32 -14.92
CA ASN A 381 1.03 -16.13 -16.07
C ASN A 381 1.76 -15.45 -17.23
N THR A 382 2.57 -14.42 -16.98
CA THR A 382 3.39 -13.77 -18.02
C THR A 382 4.40 -14.73 -18.64
N LEU A 383 4.97 -15.66 -17.87
CA LEU A 383 5.83 -16.71 -18.42
C LEU A 383 5.05 -17.66 -19.34
N GLU A 384 3.87 -18.12 -18.93
CA GLU A 384 3.03 -18.98 -19.77
C GLU A 384 2.54 -18.24 -21.03
N GLN A 385 2.15 -16.98 -20.90
CA GLN A 385 1.82 -16.12 -22.03
C GLN A 385 2.99 -16.01 -23.02
N ALA A 386 4.22 -15.80 -22.52
CA ALA A 386 5.41 -15.73 -23.37
C ALA A 386 5.67 -17.05 -24.11
N ARG A 387 5.41 -18.20 -23.46
CA ARG A 387 5.54 -19.54 -24.08
C ARG A 387 4.52 -19.76 -25.19
N VAL A 388 3.25 -19.43 -24.94
CA VAL A 388 2.19 -19.54 -25.95
C VAL A 388 2.44 -18.55 -27.09
N HIS A 389 2.88 -17.34 -26.79
CA HIS A 389 3.25 -16.35 -27.80
C HIS A 389 4.42 -16.83 -28.67
N LEU A 390 5.44 -17.48 -28.09
CA LEU A 390 6.51 -18.11 -28.86
C LEU A 390 5.95 -19.17 -29.82
N ARG A 391 5.02 -20.01 -29.36
CA ARG A 391 4.38 -21.02 -30.22
C ARG A 391 3.55 -20.40 -31.33
N LEU A 392 2.88 -19.28 -31.07
CA LEU A 392 2.20 -18.49 -32.11
C LEU A 392 3.20 -18.01 -33.16
N GLN A 393 4.32 -17.40 -32.74
CA GLN A 393 5.34 -16.91 -33.67
C GLN A 393 5.99 -18.03 -34.50
N GLN A 394 6.06 -19.25 -33.97
CA GLN A 394 6.52 -20.44 -34.68
C GLN A 394 5.52 -20.93 -35.74
N LEU A 395 4.21 -20.69 -35.54
CA LEU A 395 3.17 -21.04 -36.51
C LEU A 395 2.85 -19.91 -37.50
N THR A 396 3.23 -18.66 -37.21
CA THR A 396 3.05 -17.52 -38.12
C THR A 396 3.54 -17.78 -39.55
N PRO A 397 4.68 -18.47 -39.79
CA PRO A 397 5.15 -18.76 -41.14
C PRO A 397 4.24 -19.71 -41.93
N LEU A 398 3.36 -20.50 -41.29
CA LEU A 398 2.43 -21.32 -42.07
C LEU A 398 1.53 -20.40 -42.91
N PRO A 399 1.33 -20.66 -44.19
CA PRO A 399 0.60 -19.74 -45.05
C PRO A 399 -0.90 -19.78 -44.76
N ASP A 400 -1.57 -18.62 -44.82
CA ASP A 400 -3.02 -18.51 -44.76
C ASP A 400 -3.62 -18.51 -46.18
N LEU A 401 -4.84 -19.04 -46.36
CA LEU A 401 -5.46 -19.19 -47.67
C LEU A 401 -6.28 -17.93 -47.99
N GLU A 402 -5.96 -17.24 -49.08
CA GLU A 402 -6.73 -16.13 -49.60
C GLU A 402 -7.67 -16.64 -50.70
N THR A 403 -8.96 -16.37 -50.56
CA THR A 403 -9.95 -16.72 -51.57
C THR A 403 -10.53 -15.43 -52.15
N TYR A 404 -10.52 -15.31 -53.47
CA TYR A 404 -11.11 -14.18 -54.18
C TYR A 404 -12.08 -14.71 -55.21
N PHE A 405 -13.31 -14.21 -55.17
CA PHE A 405 -14.36 -14.56 -56.13
C PHE A 405 -14.94 -13.29 -56.72
N ASN A 406 -14.96 -13.20 -58.05
CA ASN A 406 -15.48 -12.05 -58.80
C ASN A 406 -16.56 -12.52 -59.77
N VAL A 407 -17.65 -11.76 -59.80
CA VAL A 407 -18.71 -11.85 -60.80
C VAL A 407 -18.80 -10.51 -61.50
N GLY A 408 -18.58 -10.50 -62.80
CA GLY A 408 -18.59 -9.28 -63.60
C GLY A 408 -19.17 -9.49 -64.98
N HIS A 409 -19.52 -8.39 -65.62
CA HIS A 409 -19.99 -8.34 -66.99
C HIS A 409 -18.94 -7.67 -67.85
N ASP A 410 -18.64 -8.26 -69.01
CA ASP A 410 -17.72 -7.71 -69.98
C ASP A 410 -18.51 -7.00 -71.08
N ASN A 411 -18.52 -5.67 -71.01
CA ASN A 411 -19.26 -4.84 -71.93
C ASN A 411 -18.70 -4.87 -73.38
N SER A 412 -17.51 -5.45 -73.60
CA SER A 412 -16.92 -5.54 -74.94
C SER A 412 -17.50 -6.68 -75.78
N ASN A 413 -17.96 -7.75 -75.14
CA ASN A 413 -18.50 -8.96 -75.77
C ASN A 413 -19.90 -9.34 -75.23
N GLY A 414 -20.42 -8.61 -74.24
CA GLY A 414 -21.77 -8.77 -73.67
C GLY A 414 -21.94 -10.02 -72.81
N ASN A 415 -20.85 -10.61 -72.30
CA ASN A 415 -20.89 -11.86 -71.55
C ASN A 415 -20.65 -11.66 -70.05
N ASP A 416 -21.31 -12.50 -69.25
CA ASP A 416 -21.01 -12.63 -67.82
C ASP A 416 -19.75 -13.48 -67.61
N GLN A 417 -18.93 -13.06 -66.65
CA GLN A 417 -17.67 -13.70 -66.31
C GLN A 417 -17.62 -14.00 -64.81
N PHE A 418 -17.08 -15.17 -64.50
CA PHE A 418 -16.87 -15.64 -63.13
C PHE A 418 -15.39 -15.96 -62.96
N GLN A 419 -14.78 -15.45 -61.89
CA GLN A 419 -13.39 -15.70 -61.56
C GLN A 419 -13.28 -16.21 -60.13
N LEU A 420 -12.61 -17.34 -59.95
CA LEU A 420 -12.20 -17.85 -58.65
C LEU A 420 -10.67 -17.89 -58.59
N GLN A 421 -10.10 -17.24 -57.58
CA GLN A 421 -8.68 -17.22 -57.31
C GLN A 421 -8.41 -17.71 -55.89
N LEU A 422 -7.44 -18.62 -55.76
CA LEU A 422 -6.94 -19.12 -54.49
C LEU A 422 -5.46 -18.71 -54.38
N GLY A 423 -5.13 -17.94 -53.35
CA GLY A 423 -3.78 -17.45 -53.08
C GLY A 423 -3.22 -18.10 -51.82
N LEU A 424 -1.96 -18.55 -51.87
CA LEU A 424 -1.25 -19.09 -50.72
C LEU A 424 0.17 -18.50 -50.68
N PRO A 425 0.48 -17.59 -49.74
CA PRO A 425 1.79 -16.92 -49.71
C PRO A 425 2.88 -17.88 -49.21
N VAL A 426 3.84 -18.25 -50.05
CA VAL A 426 4.92 -19.18 -49.65
C VAL A 426 6.09 -18.40 -49.01
N PRO A 427 6.41 -18.63 -47.71
CA PRO A 427 7.45 -17.88 -47.00
C PRO A 427 8.87 -18.35 -47.36
N VAL A 428 9.40 -17.89 -48.49
CA VAL A 428 10.77 -18.28 -48.94
C VAL A 428 11.84 -17.53 -48.13
N PHE A 429 11.76 -16.20 -48.08
CA PHE A 429 12.76 -15.32 -47.44
C PHE A 429 12.40 -14.91 -46.00
N ASN A 430 11.12 -14.59 -45.77
CA ASN A 430 10.61 -14.20 -44.47
C ASN A 430 9.88 -15.37 -43.81
N ARG A 431 10.59 -16.11 -42.95
CA ARG A 431 10.04 -17.21 -42.14
C ARG A 431 9.78 -16.77 -40.70
N ASN A 432 9.54 -15.47 -40.50
CA ASN A 432 9.34 -14.87 -39.18
C ASN A 432 10.54 -15.05 -38.22
N GLN A 433 11.75 -15.29 -38.74
CA GLN A 433 12.92 -15.68 -37.94
C GLN A 433 13.30 -14.67 -36.84
N GLY A 434 13.12 -13.37 -37.10
CA GLY A 434 13.39 -12.30 -36.13
C GLY A 434 12.41 -12.32 -34.95
N ASN A 435 11.11 -12.42 -35.23
CA ASN A 435 10.07 -12.45 -34.20
C ASN A 435 10.13 -13.73 -33.36
N ILE A 436 10.51 -14.87 -33.94
CA ILE A 436 10.77 -16.10 -33.19
C ILE A 436 11.93 -15.90 -32.20
N ARG A 437 13.07 -15.34 -32.65
CA ARG A 437 14.21 -15.02 -31.77
C ARG A 437 13.81 -14.06 -30.65
N GLN A 438 13.03 -13.03 -30.97
CA GLN A 438 12.51 -12.09 -29.97
C GLN A 438 11.64 -12.80 -28.94
N ALA A 439 10.72 -13.67 -29.38
CA ALA A 439 9.83 -14.42 -28.48
C ALA A 439 10.60 -15.40 -27.59
N GLN A 440 11.65 -16.05 -28.11
CA GLN A 440 12.57 -16.87 -27.30
C GLN A 440 13.22 -16.04 -26.18
N GLY A 441 13.73 -14.86 -26.51
CA GLY A 441 14.29 -13.93 -25.51
C GLY A 441 13.26 -13.49 -24.46
N ARG A 442 12.00 -13.25 -24.87
CA ARG A 442 10.91 -12.93 -23.93
C ARG A 442 10.61 -14.07 -22.96
N VAL A 443 10.66 -15.33 -23.39
CA VAL A 443 10.50 -16.49 -22.49
C VAL A 443 11.61 -16.55 -21.44
N VAL A 444 12.87 -16.35 -21.86
CA VAL A 444 14.02 -16.34 -20.93
C VAL A 444 13.89 -15.21 -19.92
N ARG A 445 13.55 -14.00 -20.39
CA ARG A 445 13.31 -12.84 -19.51
C ARG A 445 12.18 -13.10 -18.52
N ALA A 446 11.05 -13.64 -18.97
CA ALA A 446 9.90 -13.92 -18.11
C ALA A 446 10.23 -14.99 -17.06
N ALA A 447 11.01 -16.01 -17.41
CA ALA A 447 11.45 -17.05 -16.47
C ALA A 447 12.36 -16.48 -15.37
N ALA A 448 13.29 -15.59 -15.73
CA ALA A 448 14.13 -14.88 -14.76
C ALA A 448 13.29 -13.94 -13.88
N HIS A 449 12.31 -13.24 -14.45
CA HIS A 449 11.44 -12.32 -13.73
C HIS A 449 10.66 -13.00 -12.60
N VAL A 450 10.16 -14.23 -12.82
CA VAL A 450 9.52 -15.02 -11.74
C VAL A 450 10.44 -15.17 -10.53
N ARG A 451 11.73 -15.49 -10.74
CA ARG A 451 12.70 -15.63 -9.65
C ARG A 451 13.00 -14.30 -8.97
N THR A 452 13.08 -13.21 -9.73
CA THR A 452 13.24 -11.86 -9.16
C THR A 452 12.07 -11.50 -8.24
N VAL A 453 10.84 -11.76 -8.67
CA VAL A 453 9.62 -11.50 -7.87
C VAL A 453 9.59 -12.39 -6.62
N GLU A 454 9.89 -13.69 -6.74
CA GLU A 454 9.95 -14.61 -5.60
C GLU A 454 10.97 -14.12 -4.55
N ASN A 455 12.19 -13.74 -4.97
CA ASN A 455 13.22 -13.24 -4.06
C ASN A 455 12.84 -11.91 -3.41
N ALA A 456 12.26 -10.98 -4.16
CA ALA A 456 11.81 -9.69 -3.63
C ALA A 456 10.72 -9.86 -2.56
N LEU A 457 9.75 -10.74 -2.80
CA LEU A 457 8.68 -11.02 -1.84
C LEU A 457 9.18 -11.71 -0.58
N LEU A 458 10.17 -12.60 -0.69
CA LEU A 458 10.80 -13.21 0.48
C LEU A 458 11.54 -12.17 1.33
N ALA A 459 12.21 -11.20 0.71
CA ALA A 459 12.87 -10.09 1.41
C ALA A 459 11.84 -9.18 2.12
N GLN A 460 10.76 -8.80 1.43
CA GLN A 460 9.68 -8.00 2.02
C GLN A 460 9.00 -8.73 3.18
N LEU A 461 8.76 -10.04 3.04
CA LEU A 461 8.21 -10.87 4.10
C LEU A 461 9.13 -10.92 5.32
N ALA A 462 10.44 -11.07 5.12
CA ALA A 462 11.40 -11.08 6.22
C ALA A 462 11.37 -9.77 7.03
N GLU A 463 11.32 -8.61 6.35
CA GLU A 463 11.21 -7.30 6.99
C GLU A 463 9.86 -7.13 7.72
N ALA A 464 8.75 -7.49 7.08
CA ALA A 464 7.42 -7.41 7.71
C ALA A 464 7.30 -8.34 8.92
N TYR A 465 7.85 -9.55 8.84
CA TYR A 465 7.85 -10.51 9.94
C TYR A 465 8.73 -10.06 11.11
N ALA A 466 9.90 -9.50 10.85
CA ALA A 466 10.77 -8.94 11.89
C ALA A 466 10.08 -7.80 12.65
N ARG A 467 9.43 -6.88 11.93
CA ARG A 467 8.63 -5.80 12.53
C ARG A 467 7.46 -6.35 13.36
N TYR A 468 6.74 -7.32 12.82
CA TYR A 468 5.65 -7.99 13.55
C TYR A 468 6.13 -8.62 14.86
N ARG A 469 7.22 -9.40 14.83
CA ARG A 469 7.79 -10.03 16.03
C ARG A 469 8.25 -9.00 17.06
N SER A 470 9.00 -7.98 16.62
CA SER A 470 9.50 -6.93 17.50
C SER A 470 8.34 -6.19 18.19
N ASN A 471 7.29 -5.83 17.45
CA ASN A 471 6.15 -5.12 18.02
C ASN A 471 5.34 -6.03 18.97
N LEU A 472 5.26 -7.32 18.68
CA LEU A 472 4.57 -8.30 19.53
C LEU A 472 5.29 -8.46 20.88
N GLU A 473 6.63 -8.57 20.86
CA GLU A 473 7.45 -8.66 22.07
C GLU A 473 7.40 -7.37 22.89
N VAL A 474 7.51 -6.20 22.24
CA VAL A 474 7.39 -4.90 22.92
C VAL A 474 6.00 -4.74 23.56
N ALA A 475 4.93 -5.08 22.84
CA ALA A 475 3.57 -4.99 23.37
C ALA A 475 3.34 -5.93 24.56
N ALA A 476 3.90 -7.15 24.52
CA ALA A 476 3.86 -8.09 25.63
C ALA A 476 4.59 -7.52 26.87
N HIS A 477 5.81 -7.00 26.69
CA HIS A 477 6.60 -6.43 27.77
C HIS A 477 5.92 -5.21 28.44
N TYR A 478 5.32 -4.31 27.66
CA TYR A 478 4.52 -3.21 28.24
C TYR A 478 3.32 -3.70 29.06
N ARG A 479 2.62 -4.73 28.56
CA ARG A 479 1.40 -5.26 29.19
C ARG A 479 1.69 -6.06 30.45
N GLU A 480 2.72 -6.90 30.42
CA GLU A 480 2.98 -7.90 31.46
C GLU A 480 3.94 -7.39 32.54
N GLU A 481 4.85 -6.47 32.20
CA GLU A 481 5.89 -6.01 33.13
C GLU A 481 5.76 -4.53 33.49
N ILE A 482 5.78 -3.63 32.50
CA ILE A 482 5.89 -2.18 32.76
C ILE A 482 4.63 -1.60 33.39
N LEU A 483 3.45 -1.78 32.76
CA LEU A 483 2.20 -1.17 33.24
C LEU A 483 1.78 -1.70 34.62
N PRO A 484 1.84 -3.02 34.92
CA PRO A 484 1.53 -3.52 36.26
C PRO A 484 2.48 -2.98 37.34
N SER A 485 3.77 -2.85 37.02
CA SER A 485 4.78 -2.33 37.97
C SER A 485 4.54 -0.86 38.32
N LEU A 486 4.11 -0.05 37.34
CA LEU A 486 3.80 1.36 37.56
C LEU A 486 2.48 1.60 38.29
N ASN A 487 1.53 0.66 38.22
CA ASN A 487 0.25 0.75 38.95
C ASN A 487 0.36 0.29 40.42
N GLN A 488 1.44 -0.39 40.81
CA GLN A 488 1.67 -0.84 42.19
C GLN A 488 2.43 0.17 43.05
N ALA A 489 3.05 1.18 42.43
CA ALA A 489 3.68 2.33 43.08
C ALA A 489 2.66 3.46 43.26
#